data_AF-A0A3P3U4D0-F1
#
_entry.id   AF-A0A3P3U4D0-F1
#
_cell.length_a   1.000
_cell.length_b   1.000
_cell.length_c   1.000
_cell.angle_alpha   90.00
_cell.angle_beta   90.00
_cell.angle_gamma   90.00
#
_symmetry.space_group_name_H-M   'P 1'
#
loop_
_entity.id
_entity.type
_entity.pdbx_description
1 polymer ?
#
loop_
_entity_poly.entity_id
_entity_poly.type
_entity_poly.pdbx_seq_one_letter_code
_entity_poly.pdbx_strand_id
1 'polypeptide(L)'
;MSQQKVMRWIFSILLIAGTGIIAVVIYFGVNGTPWGKKSFGLTVEEYLNSKDPNIKIISQEVRYSVVDMRYHSTVCTESGEKFEVSIGYNNELEDN
;
A
#
# COMPACT_ATOMS: atom_id res chain seq x y z
N MET A 1 -9.61 -46.32 0.35
CA MET A 1 -8.54 -45.42 -0.17
C MET A 1 -7.29 -45.67 0.65
N SER A 2 -6.12 -45.96 0.07
CA SER A 2 -4.93 -46.31 0.88
C SER A 2 -4.41 -45.09 1.65
N GLN A 3 -3.94 -45.29 2.89
CA GLN A 3 -3.43 -44.21 3.74
C GLN A 3 -2.31 -43.40 3.06
N GLN A 4 -1.50 -44.05 2.23
CA GLN A 4 -0.47 -43.37 1.42
C GLN A 4 -1.05 -42.38 0.40
N LYS A 5 -2.21 -42.68 -0.21
CA LYS A 5 -2.87 -41.73 -1.12
C LYS A 5 -3.35 -40.50 -0.36
N VAL A 6 -3.92 -40.68 0.82
CA VAL A 6 -4.38 -39.57 1.69
C VAL A 6 -3.23 -38.69 2.12
N MET A 7 -2.10 -39.28 2.54
CA MET A 7 -0.92 -38.54 2.99
C MET A 7 -0.30 -37.70 1.86
N ARG A 8 -0.30 -38.20 0.62
CA ARG A 8 0.14 -37.44 -0.57
C ARG A 8 -0.78 -36.25 -0.86
N TRP A 9 -2.09 -36.40 -0.74
CA TRP A 9 -3.04 -35.29 -0.91
C TRP A 9 -2.83 -34.19 0.13
N ILE A 10 -2.65 -34.55 1.40
CA ILE A 10 -2.38 -33.59 2.48
C ILE A 10 -1.09 -32.82 2.19
N PHE A 11 -0.02 -33.52 1.80
CA PHE A 11 1.26 -32.89 1.48
C PHE A 11 1.15 -31.92 0.30
N SER A 12 0.42 -32.29 -0.76
CA SER A 12 0.17 -31.39 -1.90
C SER A 12 -0.61 -30.14 -1.50
N ILE A 13 -1.62 -30.25 -0.63
CA ILE A 13 -2.39 -29.12 -0.12
C ILE A 13 -1.48 -28.18 0.69
N LEU A 14 -0.64 -28.73 1.57
CA LEU A 14 0.31 -27.95 2.36
C LEU A 14 1.33 -27.22 1.48
N LEU A 15 1.82 -27.86 0.43
CA LEU A 15 2.73 -27.23 -0.54
C LEU A 15 2.06 -26.05 -1.25
N ILE A 16 0.83 -26.22 -1.75
CA ILE A 16 0.07 -25.17 -2.43
C ILE A 16 -0.24 -24.01 -1.47
N ALA A 17 -0.63 -24.32 -0.23
CA ALA A 17 -0.87 -23.30 0.78
C ALA A 17 0.41 -22.52 1.11
N GLY A 18 1.54 -23.21 1.26
CA GLY A 18 2.84 -22.59 1.53
C GLY A 18 3.29 -21.65 0.40
N THR A 19 3.21 -22.10 -0.86
CA THR A 19 3.57 -21.25 -2.00
C THR A 19 2.62 -20.07 -2.16
N GLY A 20 1.33 -20.24 -1.88
CA GLY A 20 0.35 -19.16 -1.86
C GLY A 20 0.70 -18.06 -0.86
N ILE A 21 1.10 -18.43 0.37
CA ILE A 21 1.52 -17.46 1.39
C ILE A 21 2.75 -16.67 0.92
N ILE A 22 3.76 -17.36 0.37
CA ILE A 22 4.98 -16.70 -0.14
C ILE A 22 4.64 -15.71 -1.24
N ALA A 23 3.77 -16.08 -2.18
CA ALA A 23 3.34 -15.19 -3.26
C ALA A 23 2.64 -13.93 -2.72
N VAL A 24 1.78 -14.07 -1.71
CA VAL A 24 1.10 -12.94 -1.07
C VAL A 24 2.09 -12.01 -0.36
N VAL A 25 3.05 -12.57 0.37
CA VAL A 25 4.10 -11.78 1.05
C VAL A 25 4.94 -11.00 0.05
N ILE A 26 5.39 -11.65 -1.04
CA ILE A 26 6.15 -10.97 -2.09
C ILE A 26 5.30 -9.89 -2.75
N TYR A 27 4.05 -10.20 -3.09
CA TYR A 27 3.15 -9.25 -3.74
C TYR A 27 2.97 -7.97 -2.92
N PHE A 28 2.70 -8.09 -1.62
CA PHE A 28 2.55 -6.93 -0.74
C PHE A 28 3.87 -6.26 -0.37
N GLY A 29 4.97 -7.00 -0.31
CA GLY A 29 6.31 -6.41 -0.14
C GLY A 29 6.69 -5.51 -1.31
N VAL A 30 6.23 -5.83 -2.52
CA VAL A 30 6.51 -5.05 -3.73
C VAL A 30 5.48 -3.92 -3.95
N ASN A 31 4.20 -4.16 -3.69
CA ASN A 31 3.14 -3.18 -4.02
C ASN A 31 2.72 -2.30 -2.84
N GLY A 32 3.29 -2.54 -1.66
CA GLY A 32 2.74 -2.08 -0.40
C GLY A 32 1.45 -2.81 -0.05
N THR A 33 0.99 -2.63 1.17
CA THR A 33 -0.23 -3.28 1.65
C THR A 33 -1.44 -2.38 1.42
N PRO A 34 -2.63 -2.93 1.13
CA PRO A 34 -3.85 -2.13 0.97
C PRO A 34 -4.17 -1.27 2.19
N TRP A 35 -3.95 -1.81 3.40
CA TRP A 35 -4.13 -1.06 4.65
C TRP A 35 -3.07 0.03 4.83
N GLY A 36 -1.83 -0.19 4.41
CA GLY A 36 -0.78 0.83 4.44
C GLY A 36 -1.09 1.99 3.51
N LYS A 37 -1.55 1.69 2.28
CA LYS A 37 -2.01 2.72 1.32
C LYS A 37 -3.17 3.53 1.88
N LYS A 38 -4.16 2.87 2.47
CA LYS A 38 -5.32 3.54 3.07
C LYS A 38 -4.93 4.43 4.25
N SER A 39 -4.09 3.92 5.16
CA SER A 39 -3.60 4.68 6.31
C SER A 39 -2.83 5.91 5.87
N PHE A 40 -1.91 5.76 4.92
CA PHE A 40 -1.13 6.86 4.40
C PHE A 40 -2.00 7.91 3.70
N GLY A 41 -3.01 7.47 2.94
CA GLY A 41 -3.94 8.37 2.28
C GLY A 41 -4.64 9.31 3.27
N LEU A 42 -5.16 8.76 4.37
CA LEU A 42 -5.79 9.55 5.45
C LEU A 42 -4.82 10.53 6.09
N THR A 43 -3.57 10.13 6.35
CA THR A 43 -2.56 11.02 6.92
C THR A 43 -2.25 12.19 5.98
N VAL A 44 -2.22 11.96 4.66
CA VAL A 44 -2.03 13.02 3.67
C VAL A 44 -3.23 13.96 3.61
N GLU A 45 -4.46 13.44 3.68
CA GLU A 45 -5.67 14.26 3.76
C GLU A 45 -5.66 15.14 5.01
N GLU A 46 -5.33 14.58 6.18
CA GLU A 46 -5.21 15.32 7.45
C GLU A 46 -4.14 16.42 7.35
N TYR A 47 -2.98 16.11 6.76
CA TYR A 47 -1.91 17.08 6.56
C TYR A 47 -2.31 18.23 5.64
N LEU A 48 -2.90 17.94 4.49
CA LEU A 48 -3.36 18.98 3.56
C LEU A 48 -4.46 19.84 4.18
N ASN A 49 -5.43 19.24 4.85
CA ASN A 49 -6.48 19.97 5.57
C ASN A 49 -5.91 20.84 6.71
N SER A 50 -4.81 20.43 7.34
CA SER A 50 -4.14 21.23 8.38
C SER A 50 -3.43 22.46 7.81
N LYS A 51 -2.96 22.39 6.55
CA LYS A 51 -2.30 23.51 5.86
C LYS A 51 -3.28 24.46 5.18
N ASP A 52 -4.30 23.92 4.53
CA ASP A 52 -5.39 24.68 3.94
C ASP A 52 -6.73 23.97 4.21
N PRO A 53 -7.51 24.43 5.21
CA PRO A 53 -8.79 23.82 5.56
C PRO A 53 -9.86 23.89 4.46
N ASN A 54 -9.68 24.74 3.44
CA ASN A 54 -10.62 24.86 2.32
C ASN A 54 -10.23 23.99 1.13
N ILE A 55 -9.12 23.25 1.22
CA ILE A 55 -8.68 22.37 0.14
C ILE A 55 -9.70 21.26 -0.07
N LYS A 56 -10.19 21.13 -1.31
CA LYS A 56 -11.10 20.06 -1.71
C LYS A 56 -10.38 19.09 -2.60
N ILE A 57 -10.15 17.90 -2.06
CA ILE A 57 -9.51 16.79 -2.76
C ILE A 57 -10.56 16.09 -3.62
N ILE A 58 -10.34 16.05 -4.94
CA ILE A 58 -11.21 15.33 -5.89
C ILE A 58 -10.74 13.90 -6.08
N SER A 59 -9.42 13.70 -6.11
CA SER A 59 -8.83 12.38 -6.25
C SER A 59 -7.50 12.28 -5.52
N GLN A 60 -7.22 11.07 -5.07
CA GLN A 60 -5.97 10.71 -4.43
C GLN A 60 -5.54 9.34 -4.95
N GLU A 61 -4.28 9.25 -5.37
CA GLU A 61 -3.65 7.99 -5.76
C GLU A 61 -2.46 7.70 -4.84
N VAL A 62 -2.50 6.57 -4.14
CA VAL A 62 -1.41 6.13 -3.26
C VAL A 62 -0.67 4.96 -3.86
N ARG A 63 0.64 5.14 -4.02
CA ARG A 63 1.57 4.16 -4.58
C ARG A 63 2.72 3.89 -3.62
N TYR A 64 3.22 2.67 -3.63
CA TYR A 64 4.40 2.29 -2.85
C TYR A 64 5.58 2.19 -3.82
N SER A 65 6.66 2.91 -3.52
CA SER A 65 7.93 2.79 -4.22
C SER A 65 8.80 1.79 -3.47
N VAL A 66 9.14 0.68 -4.13
CA VAL A 66 10.11 -0.29 -3.57
C VAL A 66 11.52 0.28 -3.57
N VAL A 67 11.83 1.18 -4.52
CA VAL A 67 13.15 1.81 -4.65
C VAL A 67 13.44 2.65 -3.40
N ASP A 68 12.45 3.43 -2.97
CA ASP A 68 12.59 4.34 -1.83
C ASP A 68 12.04 3.74 -0.53
N MET A 69 11.43 2.54 -0.63
CA MET A 69 10.70 1.85 0.41
C MET A 69 9.60 2.69 1.09
N ARG A 70 8.98 3.62 0.34
CA ARG A 70 8.06 4.64 0.87
C ARG A 70 6.74 4.68 0.13
N TYR A 71 5.71 5.20 0.79
CA TYR A 71 4.45 5.55 0.15
C TYR A 71 4.52 6.97 -0.42
N HIS A 72 3.95 7.14 -1.59
CA HIS A 72 3.77 8.41 -2.29
C HIS A 72 2.29 8.58 -2.58
N SER A 73 1.79 9.82 -2.42
CA SER A 73 0.41 10.19 -2.67
C SER A 73 0.39 11.32 -3.68
N THR A 74 -0.25 11.09 -4.82
CA THR A 74 -0.58 12.16 -5.76
C THR A 74 -2.01 12.60 -5.50
N VAL A 75 -2.20 13.86 -5.13
CA VAL A 75 -3.50 14.46 -4.79
C VAL A 75 -3.87 15.47 -5.86
N CYS A 76 -5.10 15.41 -6.37
CA CYS A 76 -5.65 16.42 -7.26
C CYS A 76 -6.80 17.16 -6.56
N THR A 77 -6.75 18.48 -6.59
CA THR A 77 -7.77 19.34 -5.98
C THR A 77 -8.80 19.85 -6.98
N GLU A 78 -9.89 20.44 -6.47
CA GLU A 78 -10.91 21.12 -7.27
C GLU A 78 -10.39 22.37 -8.00
N SER A 79 -9.36 23.03 -7.46
CA SER A 79 -8.61 24.10 -8.14
C SER A 79 -7.79 23.59 -9.34
N GLY A 80 -7.66 22.27 -9.51
CA GLY A 80 -6.82 21.65 -10.54
C GLY A 80 -5.34 21.56 -10.15
N GLU A 81 -5.00 21.90 -8.91
CA GLU A 81 -3.64 21.77 -8.38
C GLU A 81 -3.33 20.30 -8.10
N LYS A 82 -2.06 19.94 -8.29
CA LYS A 82 -1.55 18.60 -8.06
C LYS A 82 -0.44 18.66 -7.03
N PHE A 83 -0.61 17.91 -5.94
CA PHE A 83 0.36 17.79 -4.88
C PHE A 83 0.95 16.38 -4.92
N GLU A 84 2.27 16.27 -4.90
CA GLU A 84 2.95 15.00 -4.67
C GLU A 84 3.49 14.99 -3.25
N VAL A 85 2.79 14.28 -2.37
CA VAL A 85 3.15 14.17 -0.95
C VAL A 85 3.86 12.85 -0.73
N SER A 86 5.03 12.90 -0.11
CA SER A 86 5.81 11.71 0.27
C SER A 86 6.32 11.81 1.70
N ILE A 87 6.65 10.66 2.31
CA ILE A 87 7.30 10.65 3.63
C ILE A 87 8.78 11.00 3.43
N GLY A 88 9.22 12.13 3.97
CA GLY A 88 10.60 12.59 4.01
C GLY A 88 11.48 11.74 4.94
N TYR A 89 12.79 12.02 4.96
CA TYR A 89 13.75 11.22 5.74
C TYR A 89 13.52 11.25 7.27
N ASN A 90 12.84 12.29 7.78
CA ASN A 90 12.51 12.45 9.19
C ASN A 90 11.14 11.86 9.59
N ASN A 91 10.51 11.06 8.71
CA ASN A 91 9.10 10.66 8.83
C ASN A 91 8.09 11.82 8.80
N GLU A 92 8.53 13.01 8.37
CA GLU A 92 7.66 14.16 8.15
C GLU A 92 7.13 14.13 6.71
N LEU A 93 5.92 14.62 6.48
CA LEU A 93 5.36 14.72 5.13
C LEU A 93 5.97 15.92 4.42
N GLU A 94 6.54 15.69 3.25
CA GLU A 94 7.13 16.71 2.38
C GLU A 94 6.30 16.85 1.11
N ASP A 95 5.99 18.10 0.73
CA ASP A 95 5.45 18.46 -0.58
C ASP A 95 6.64 18.65 -1.54
N ASN A 96 6.60 17.99 -2.69
CA ASN A 96 7.51 18.23 -3.81
C ASN A 96 6.81 18.93 -4.98
#